data_AF-A0A951YDP8-F1
#
_entry.id   AF-A0A951YDP8-F1
#
_cell.length_a   1.000
_cell.length_b   1.000
_cell.length_c   1.000
_cell.angle_alpha   90.00
_cell.angle_beta   90.00
_cell.angle_gamma   90.00
#
_symmetry.space_group_name_H-M   'P 1'
#
loop_
_entity.id
_entity.type
_entity.pdbx_description
1 polymer ?
#
loop_
_entity_poly.entity_id
_entity_poly.type
_entity_poly.pdbx_seq_one_letter_code
_entity_poly.pdbx_strand_id
1 'polypeptide(L)'
;MRIRLLLTTLIAVFGLLLTSQKASATHASGGELIYVHISDSTYQFFLKFYRDCTGAGEPTSWQLCCFNTCTNQSFTANMPKWQGTLPPDNRANGSPVSAGCSQYTNKCDNPSSAVPGYREWWYMCIVTLPLKCNYWRFGVSLCCRNSSTNLVGQDNFYIETTFNSSQTWENSSPFYSVKPIPYVCLNQPYSYNNGALDSDGDSLWSALLNPLNTNSCTSTPSNVPLQTLSPPINFNTNPFQTNNSFNLNGFNGQMSFTATQQGSGVIAMKTREFRKINNVVHELGSIMRDIQVQVLPCSTIPPTLDTVSINDSGAFLNNRVYGCIGQTLEFCFTVSSTDTGAILLAEDNLITAIPGAAITYTNLRTDVVTGCFKWTPTANDVGNHSFIILIRDSTCKPPGIMLQYARTVDLTIWGPVQASPDTSICIGEP
;
A
#
# COMPACT_ATOMS: atom_id res chain seq x y z
N MET A 1 -57.47 -2.57 -39.41
CA MET A 1 -56.00 -2.45 -39.60
C MET A 1 -55.30 -1.63 -38.50
N ARG A 2 -55.84 -0.48 -38.07
CA ARG A 2 -55.21 0.40 -37.07
C ARG A 2 -55.03 -0.20 -35.66
N ILE A 3 -55.97 -1.03 -35.18
CA ILE A 3 -55.87 -1.67 -33.84
C ILE A 3 -54.73 -2.69 -33.76
N ARG A 4 -54.46 -3.43 -34.85
CA ARG A 4 -53.35 -4.40 -34.89
C ARG A 4 -51.98 -3.72 -34.82
N LEU A 5 -51.85 -2.52 -35.40
CA LEU A 5 -50.62 -1.72 -35.37
C LEU A 5 -50.34 -1.12 -33.98
N LEU A 6 -51.39 -0.75 -33.25
CA LEU A 6 -51.32 -0.27 -31.87
C LEU A 6 -50.92 -1.39 -30.88
N LEU A 7 -51.43 -2.61 -31.10
CA LEU A 7 -51.06 -3.75 -30.25
C LEU A 7 -49.61 -4.19 -30.47
N THR A 8 -49.12 -4.20 -31.72
CA THR A 8 -47.72 -4.57 -32.01
C THR A 8 -46.74 -3.52 -31.51
N THR A 9 -47.08 -2.24 -31.54
CA THR A 9 -46.27 -1.17 -30.94
C THR A 9 -46.26 -1.24 -29.42
N LEU A 10 -47.39 -1.56 -28.77
CA LEU A 10 -47.43 -1.75 -27.32
C LEU A 10 -46.56 -2.94 -26.87
N ILE A 11 -46.59 -4.06 -27.60
CA ILE A 11 -45.78 -5.25 -27.31
C ILE A 11 -44.29 -4.98 -27.54
N ALA A 12 -43.93 -4.22 -28.59
CA ALA A 12 -42.55 -3.81 -28.83
C ALA A 12 -42.00 -2.87 -27.74
N VAL A 13 -42.81 -1.90 -27.28
CA VAL A 13 -42.45 -0.99 -26.18
C VAL A 13 -42.35 -1.74 -24.84
N PHE A 14 -43.23 -2.72 -24.58
CA PHE A 14 -43.17 -3.55 -23.38
C PHE A 14 -41.98 -4.54 -23.41
N GLY A 15 -41.58 -5.01 -24.59
CA GLY A 15 -40.37 -5.85 -24.78
C GLY A 15 -39.06 -5.09 -24.55
N LEU A 16 -39.01 -3.80 -24.91
CA LEU A 16 -37.86 -2.93 -24.65
C LEU A 16 -37.69 -2.60 -23.14
N LEU A 17 -38.78 -2.58 -22.37
CA LEU A 17 -38.78 -2.36 -20.91
C LEU A 17 -38.36 -3.60 -20.08
N LEU A 18 -38.24 -4.78 -20.70
CA LEU A 18 -37.86 -6.03 -20.03
C LEU A 18 -36.37 -6.39 -20.15
N THR A 19 -35.56 -5.53 -20.76
CA THR A 19 -34.10 -5.66 -20.67
C THR A 19 -33.65 -5.17 -19.29
N SER A 20 -33.65 -6.08 -18.32
CA SER A 20 -33.01 -5.90 -17.04
C SER A 20 -31.50 -5.79 -17.26
N GLN A 21 -31.00 -4.59 -17.54
CA GLN A 21 -29.60 -4.31 -17.28
C GLN A 21 -29.39 -4.53 -15.79
N LYS A 22 -28.62 -5.57 -15.43
CA LYS A 22 -28.15 -5.74 -14.06
C LYS A 22 -27.47 -4.43 -13.68
N ALA A 23 -28.08 -3.67 -12.76
CA ALA A 23 -27.38 -2.60 -12.09
C ALA A 23 -26.28 -3.27 -11.26
N SER A 24 -25.09 -3.42 -11.85
CA SER A 24 -23.91 -3.86 -11.13
C SER A 24 -23.48 -2.67 -10.30
N ALA A 25 -23.84 -2.69 -9.03
CA ALA A 25 -23.44 -1.63 -8.13
C ALA A 25 -21.94 -1.83 -7.77
N THR A 26 -21.21 -0.73 -7.56
CA THR A 26 -19.74 -0.63 -7.70
C THR A 26 -19.05 -0.43 -6.37
N HIS A 27 -18.16 -1.34 -5.94
CA HIS A 27 -17.85 -1.41 -4.51
C HIS A 27 -16.46 -1.91 -4.10
N ALA A 28 -15.57 -2.20 -5.03
CA ALA A 28 -14.17 -2.42 -4.66
C ALA A 28 -13.44 -1.07 -4.65
N SER A 29 -13.11 -0.59 -3.46
CA SER A 29 -12.31 0.63 -3.23
C SER A 29 -10.83 0.33 -3.11
N GLY A 30 -10.50 -0.93 -2.87
CA GLY A 30 -9.16 -1.45 -2.99
C GLY A 30 -8.99 -2.84 -2.40
N GLY A 31 -7.77 -3.33 -2.43
CA GLY A 31 -7.38 -4.54 -1.74
C GLY A 31 -5.92 -4.92 -1.97
N GLU A 32 -5.48 -5.89 -1.20
CA GLU A 32 -4.17 -6.52 -1.29
C GLU A 32 -4.29 -8.01 -0.95
N LEU A 33 -3.45 -8.82 -1.58
CA LEU A 33 -3.38 -10.26 -1.39
C LEU A 33 -1.95 -10.60 -0.95
N ILE A 34 -1.83 -11.28 0.19
CA ILE A 34 -0.55 -11.68 0.78
C ILE A 34 -0.61 -13.16 1.18
N TYR A 35 0.55 -13.78 1.40
CA TYR A 35 0.65 -15.13 1.91
C TYR A 35 1.72 -15.24 3.00
N VAL A 36 1.51 -16.14 3.96
CA VAL A 36 2.46 -16.48 5.03
C VAL A 36 2.77 -17.97 4.92
N HIS A 37 4.06 -18.32 4.95
CA HIS A 37 4.48 -19.72 4.99
C HIS A 37 4.11 -20.35 6.33
N ILE A 38 3.55 -21.56 6.30
CA ILE A 38 3.25 -22.34 7.50
C ILE A 38 4.29 -23.44 7.69
N SER A 39 4.39 -24.34 6.70
CA SER A 39 5.28 -25.49 6.72
C SER A 39 5.32 -26.12 5.33
N ASP A 40 6.45 -26.73 4.94
CA ASP A 40 6.63 -27.37 3.64
C ASP A 40 6.12 -26.48 2.48
N SER A 41 5.25 -26.98 1.61
CA SER A 41 4.62 -26.22 0.53
C SER A 41 3.25 -25.63 0.91
N THR A 42 2.96 -25.46 2.21
CA THR A 42 1.67 -24.98 2.72
C THR A 42 1.75 -23.53 3.17
N TYR A 43 0.80 -22.73 2.70
CA TYR A 43 0.73 -21.28 2.92
C TYR A 43 -0.67 -20.85 3.37
N GLN A 44 -0.72 -19.84 4.22
CA GLN A 44 -1.94 -19.14 4.57
C GLN A 44 -2.05 -17.87 3.73
N PHE A 45 -3.10 -17.76 2.93
CA PHE A 45 -3.38 -16.57 2.14
C PHE A 45 -4.34 -15.66 2.88
N PHE A 46 -4.09 -14.35 2.81
CA PHE A 46 -4.97 -13.30 3.31
C PHE A 46 -5.31 -12.32 2.20
N LEU A 47 -6.61 -12.07 2.02
CA LEU A 47 -7.13 -10.96 1.24
C LEU A 47 -7.60 -9.89 2.20
N LYS A 48 -6.99 -8.70 2.14
CA LYS A 48 -7.51 -7.50 2.80
C LYS A 48 -8.26 -6.69 1.76
N PHE A 49 -9.57 -6.55 1.92
CA PHE A 49 -10.47 -5.96 0.96
C PHE A 49 -11.09 -4.68 1.54
N TYR A 50 -11.07 -3.60 0.75
CA TYR A 50 -11.57 -2.30 1.16
C TYR A 50 -12.75 -1.90 0.30
N ARG A 51 -13.82 -1.46 0.96
CA ARG A 51 -15.12 -1.23 0.33
C ARG A 51 -15.82 0.01 0.84
N ASP A 52 -16.52 0.72 -0.05
CA ASP A 52 -17.36 1.87 0.29
C ASP A 52 -18.50 1.46 1.25
N CYS A 53 -18.68 2.24 2.31
CA CYS A 53 -19.73 2.03 3.31
C CYS A 53 -21.17 2.20 2.77
N THR A 54 -21.35 2.92 1.67
CA THR A 54 -22.65 3.11 0.99
C THR A 54 -22.88 2.12 -0.15
N GLY A 55 -21.95 1.18 -0.33
CA GLY A 55 -22.03 0.16 -1.35
C GLY A 55 -22.95 -1.02 -1.03
N ALA A 56 -23.01 -1.99 -1.95
CA ALA A 56 -23.67 -3.27 -1.70
C ALA A 56 -22.97 -4.05 -0.57
N GLY A 57 -23.51 -5.20 -0.20
CA GLY A 57 -22.86 -6.09 0.77
C GLY A 57 -21.53 -6.66 0.27
N GLU A 58 -20.59 -6.81 1.18
CA GLU A 58 -19.35 -7.55 1.00
C GLU A 58 -19.61 -9.03 0.63
N PRO A 59 -18.73 -9.68 -0.16
CA PRO A 59 -18.86 -11.10 -0.45
C PRO A 59 -18.82 -11.96 0.82
N THR A 60 -19.58 -13.05 0.86
CA THR A 60 -19.48 -14.04 1.95
C THR A 60 -18.17 -14.82 1.89
N SER A 61 -17.65 -15.05 0.68
CA SER A 61 -16.33 -15.60 0.42
C SER A 61 -15.78 -15.11 -0.91
N TRP A 62 -14.48 -15.33 -1.12
CA TRP A 62 -13.79 -15.14 -2.40
C TRP A 62 -13.27 -16.47 -2.93
N GLN A 63 -12.92 -16.50 -4.22
CA GLN A 63 -12.20 -17.62 -4.82
C GLN A 63 -10.77 -17.18 -5.13
N LEU A 64 -9.81 -17.78 -4.44
CA LEU A 64 -8.40 -17.64 -4.78
C LEU A 64 -8.09 -18.52 -5.99
N CYS A 65 -7.72 -17.91 -7.11
CA CYS A 65 -7.14 -18.62 -8.23
C CYS A 65 -5.66 -18.88 -7.96
N CYS A 66 -5.22 -20.14 -8.09
CA CYS A 66 -3.82 -20.55 -8.03
C CYS A 66 -3.41 -21.08 -9.41
N PHE A 67 -2.50 -20.39 -10.10
CA PHE A 67 -2.04 -20.76 -11.44
C PHE A 67 -0.53 -21.03 -11.46
N ASN A 68 -0.16 -22.20 -11.95
CA ASN A 68 1.22 -22.64 -12.15
C ASN A 68 1.60 -22.50 -13.62
N THR A 69 2.52 -21.59 -13.97
CA THR A 69 2.91 -21.38 -15.37
C THR A 69 3.86 -22.45 -15.91
N CYS A 70 4.50 -23.23 -15.04
CA CYS A 70 5.43 -24.27 -15.45
C CYS A 70 4.70 -25.47 -16.06
N THR A 71 3.51 -25.78 -15.55
CA THR A 71 2.67 -26.89 -16.03
C THR A 71 1.37 -26.45 -16.69
N ASN A 72 1.08 -25.14 -16.71
CA ASN A 72 -0.21 -24.57 -17.13
C ASN A 72 -1.42 -25.16 -16.38
N GLN A 73 -1.21 -25.59 -15.13
CA GLN A 73 -2.27 -26.11 -14.28
C GLN A 73 -2.83 -25.01 -13.38
N SER A 74 -4.13 -25.07 -13.08
CA SER A 74 -4.77 -24.17 -12.14
C SER A 74 -5.74 -24.92 -11.23
N PHE A 75 -5.96 -24.37 -10.05
CA PHE A 75 -7.02 -24.76 -9.13
C PHE A 75 -7.50 -23.54 -8.36
N THR A 76 -8.65 -23.66 -7.69
CA THR A 76 -9.21 -22.59 -6.86
C THR A 76 -9.36 -23.02 -5.41
N ALA A 77 -9.22 -22.06 -4.49
CA ALA A 77 -9.49 -22.25 -3.06
C ALA A 77 -10.52 -21.23 -2.58
N ASN A 78 -11.51 -21.70 -1.81
CA ASN A 78 -12.52 -20.83 -1.20
C ASN A 78 -11.90 -20.06 -0.01
N MET A 79 -12.04 -18.75 -0.01
CA MET A 79 -11.58 -17.85 1.05
C MET A 79 -12.79 -17.30 1.84
N PRO A 80 -13.25 -17.96 2.92
CA PRO A 80 -14.29 -17.40 3.78
C PRO A 80 -13.79 -16.15 4.53
N LYS A 81 -14.74 -15.37 5.06
CA LYS A 81 -14.43 -14.23 5.95
C LYS A 81 -13.62 -14.69 7.16
N TRP A 82 -12.58 -13.91 7.48
CA TRP A 82 -11.82 -14.05 8.71
C TRP A 82 -12.74 -13.88 9.93
N GLN A 83 -12.69 -14.83 10.86
CA GLN A 83 -13.54 -14.84 12.06
C GLN A 83 -12.88 -14.15 13.26
N GLY A 84 -11.59 -13.84 13.18
CA GLY A 84 -10.87 -13.13 14.24
C GLY A 84 -10.99 -11.62 14.14
N THR A 85 -10.22 -10.94 14.98
CA THR A 85 -10.00 -9.49 14.89
C THR A 85 -8.96 -9.18 13.81
N LEU A 86 -9.02 -7.96 13.27
CA LEU A 86 -8.10 -7.42 12.28
C LEU A 86 -6.82 -6.93 12.97
N PRO A 87 -5.65 -7.55 12.75
CA PRO A 87 -4.39 -7.05 13.28
C PRO A 87 -3.91 -5.82 12.50
N PRO A 88 -3.02 -4.99 13.09
CA PRO A 88 -2.53 -5.09 14.48
C PRO A 88 -3.51 -4.51 15.52
N ASP A 89 -4.48 -3.71 15.10
CA ASP A 89 -5.34 -2.91 16.00
C ASP A 89 -6.46 -3.69 16.72
N ASN A 90 -6.56 -5.00 16.50
CA ASN A 90 -7.57 -5.89 17.09
C ASN A 90 -9.02 -5.43 16.93
N ARG A 91 -9.35 -4.87 15.76
CA ARG A 91 -10.72 -4.41 15.45
C ARG A 91 -11.59 -5.54 14.92
N ALA A 92 -12.91 -5.42 15.02
CA ALA A 92 -13.81 -6.39 14.39
C ALA A 92 -13.64 -6.39 12.86
N ASN A 93 -13.78 -7.55 12.23
CA ASN A 93 -13.79 -7.66 10.77
C ASN A 93 -14.98 -6.86 10.20
N GLY A 94 -14.74 -6.00 9.21
CA GLY A 94 -15.74 -5.05 8.69
C GLY A 94 -15.74 -3.68 9.38
N SER A 95 -14.77 -3.39 10.26
CA SER A 95 -14.65 -2.06 10.87
C SER A 95 -14.27 -0.97 9.85
N PRO A 96 -14.70 0.29 10.05
CA PRO A 96 -14.25 1.42 9.23
C PRO A 96 -12.72 1.60 9.24
N VAL A 97 -12.12 1.91 8.10
CA VAL A 97 -10.66 2.13 7.95
C VAL A 97 -10.26 3.50 8.47
N SER A 98 -11.08 4.52 8.20
CA SER A 98 -10.94 5.87 8.68
C SER A 98 -12.10 6.19 9.63
N ALA A 99 -11.79 6.58 10.87
CA ALA A 99 -12.75 7.37 11.63
C ALA A 99 -12.74 8.76 11.02
N GLY A 100 -13.89 9.31 10.63
CA GLY A 100 -13.96 10.75 10.44
C GLY A 100 -13.53 11.46 11.72
N CYS A 101 -13.20 12.75 11.62
CA CYS A 101 -13.12 13.56 12.84
C CYS A 101 -14.44 13.46 13.61
N SER A 102 -14.43 13.42 14.94
CA SER A 102 -15.66 13.20 15.73
C SER A 102 -16.77 14.24 15.46
N GLN A 103 -16.40 15.41 14.95
CA GLN A 103 -17.30 16.49 14.54
C GLN A 103 -17.76 16.41 13.07
N TYR A 104 -17.16 15.54 12.27
CA TYR A 104 -17.41 15.38 10.84
C TYR A 104 -17.60 13.90 10.48
N THR A 105 -18.87 13.53 10.27
CA THR A 105 -19.24 12.18 9.85
C THR A 105 -18.70 11.88 8.45
N ASN A 106 -18.17 10.66 8.22
CA ASN A 106 -17.95 10.15 6.87
C ASN A 106 -19.13 9.25 6.44
N LYS A 107 -19.08 8.71 5.22
CA LYS A 107 -20.13 7.82 4.69
C LYS A 107 -20.38 6.52 5.49
N CYS A 108 -19.47 6.12 6.37
CA CYS A 108 -19.68 5.00 7.29
C CYS A 108 -20.55 5.37 8.49
N ASP A 109 -20.51 6.64 8.90
CA ASP A 109 -21.29 7.17 10.01
C ASP A 109 -22.65 7.70 9.53
N ASN A 110 -22.64 8.40 8.39
CA ASN A 110 -23.82 8.98 7.76
C ASN A 110 -23.75 8.83 6.22
N PRO A 111 -24.63 8.03 5.60
CA PRO A 111 -24.65 7.83 4.14
C PRO A 111 -24.76 9.11 3.30
N SER A 112 -25.30 10.19 3.86
CA SER A 112 -25.42 11.50 3.20
C SER A 112 -24.17 12.38 3.32
N SER A 113 -23.12 11.91 4.00
CA SER A 113 -21.86 12.65 4.11
C SER A 113 -21.18 12.83 2.76
N ALA A 114 -20.59 14.01 2.56
CA ALA A 114 -19.74 14.31 1.41
C ALA A 114 -18.34 13.67 1.52
N VAL A 115 -17.92 13.23 2.71
CA VAL A 115 -16.62 12.58 2.94
C VAL A 115 -16.77 11.09 2.69
N PRO A 116 -16.05 10.51 1.70
CA PRO A 116 -16.07 9.07 1.45
C PRO A 116 -15.68 8.27 2.70
N GLY A 117 -16.22 7.07 2.86
CA GLY A 117 -15.98 6.22 4.02
C GLY A 117 -15.88 4.77 3.59
N TYR A 118 -14.96 4.03 4.21
CA TYR A 118 -14.61 2.67 3.80
C TYR A 118 -14.49 1.72 4.97
N ARG A 119 -14.83 0.45 4.74
CA ARG A 119 -14.63 -0.66 5.66
C ARG A 119 -13.58 -1.63 5.17
N GLU A 120 -12.88 -2.22 6.13
CA GLU A 120 -11.86 -3.25 5.92
C GLU A 120 -12.44 -4.63 6.19
N TRP A 121 -12.30 -5.54 5.22
CA TRP A 121 -12.73 -6.93 5.32
C TRP A 121 -11.58 -7.88 5.04
N TRP A 122 -11.31 -8.80 5.96
CA TRP A 122 -10.31 -9.85 5.75
C TRP A 122 -10.98 -11.18 5.39
N TYR A 123 -10.36 -11.89 4.45
CA TYR A 123 -10.69 -13.25 4.05
C TYR A 123 -9.42 -14.08 4.06
N MET A 124 -9.56 -15.39 4.29
CA MET A 124 -8.39 -16.26 4.37
C MET A 124 -8.65 -17.64 3.77
N CYS A 125 -7.60 -18.30 3.30
CA CYS A 125 -7.60 -19.75 3.05
C CYS A 125 -6.21 -20.34 3.32
N ILE A 126 -6.13 -21.66 3.41
CA ILE A 126 -4.87 -22.40 3.45
C ILE A 126 -4.76 -23.16 2.14
N VAL A 127 -3.59 -23.09 1.51
CA VAL A 127 -3.30 -23.77 0.25
C VAL A 127 -1.97 -24.48 0.36
N THR A 128 -1.95 -25.75 -0.07
CA THR A 128 -0.72 -26.53 -0.27
C THR A 128 -0.41 -26.57 -1.76
N LEU A 129 0.77 -26.07 -2.15
CA LEU A 129 1.22 -26.08 -3.53
C LEU A 129 1.68 -27.49 -3.93
N PRO A 130 1.12 -28.08 -5.00
CA PRO A 130 1.42 -29.46 -5.36
C PRO A 130 2.79 -29.63 -6.04
N LEU A 131 3.33 -28.56 -6.62
CA LEU A 131 4.52 -28.59 -7.46
C LEU A 131 5.35 -27.31 -7.27
N LYS A 132 6.67 -27.43 -7.44
CA LYS A 132 7.51 -26.24 -7.63
C LYS A 132 7.21 -25.58 -8.97
N CYS A 133 7.32 -24.26 -9.00
CA CYS A 133 7.36 -23.47 -10.20
C CYS A 133 8.14 -22.19 -9.95
N ASN A 134 8.84 -21.71 -10.98
CA ASN A 134 9.53 -20.43 -10.93
C ASN A 134 8.57 -19.23 -10.96
N TYR A 135 7.30 -19.47 -11.28
CA TYR A 135 6.25 -18.45 -11.29
C TYR A 135 4.88 -19.06 -10.99
N TRP A 136 4.45 -18.91 -9.75
CA TRP A 136 3.06 -19.04 -9.35
C TRP A 136 2.37 -17.68 -9.40
N ARG A 137 1.14 -17.65 -9.89
CA ARG A 137 0.24 -16.50 -9.79
C ARG A 137 -0.96 -16.86 -8.93
N PHE A 138 -1.16 -16.09 -7.88
CA PHE A 138 -2.32 -16.19 -7.00
C PHE A 138 -3.15 -14.92 -7.16
N GLY A 139 -4.43 -15.05 -7.53
CA GLY A 139 -5.24 -13.87 -7.86
C GLY A 139 -6.68 -14.00 -7.41
N VAL A 140 -7.29 -12.84 -7.13
CA VAL A 140 -8.70 -12.72 -6.80
C VAL A 140 -9.34 -11.63 -7.64
N SER A 141 -10.59 -11.81 -8.07
CA SER A 141 -11.33 -10.82 -8.84
C SER A 141 -12.76 -10.63 -8.33
N LEU A 142 -13.28 -9.42 -8.51
CA LEU A 142 -14.66 -9.07 -8.23
C LEU A 142 -15.15 -8.01 -9.20
N CYS A 143 -16.28 -8.25 -9.84
CA CYS A 143 -17.00 -7.14 -10.47
C CYS A 143 -17.76 -6.38 -9.36
N CYS A 144 -17.52 -5.09 -9.14
CA CYS A 144 -16.62 -4.23 -9.92
C CYS A 144 -15.98 -3.13 -9.05
N ARG A 145 -14.93 -2.50 -9.58
CA ARG A 145 -14.30 -1.32 -8.96
C ARG A 145 -15.28 -0.18 -8.80
N ASN A 146 -15.02 0.67 -7.83
CA ASN A 146 -15.63 1.98 -7.73
C ASN A 146 -15.30 2.83 -8.98
N SER A 147 -16.16 3.81 -9.29
CA SER A 147 -15.83 4.82 -10.30
C SER A 147 -14.60 5.62 -9.88
N SER A 148 -13.86 6.11 -10.87
CA SER A 148 -12.66 6.92 -10.69
C SER A 148 -12.49 7.93 -11.81
N THR A 149 -11.65 8.92 -11.59
CA THR A 149 -11.38 9.99 -12.55
C THR A 149 -10.34 9.59 -13.60
N ASN A 150 -9.54 8.54 -13.36
CA ASN A 150 -8.43 8.13 -14.23
C ASN A 150 -8.66 6.82 -15.00
N LEU A 151 -9.69 6.03 -14.68
CA LEU A 151 -10.06 4.81 -15.40
C LEU A 151 -11.39 4.96 -16.16
N VAL A 152 -11.55 4.24 -17.27
CA VAL A 152 -12.80 4.20 -18.03
C VAL A 152 -13.77 3.22 -17.40
N GLY A 153 -14.97 3.69 -17.07
CA GLY A 153 -16.03 2.86 -16.51
C GLY A 153 -15.66 2.26 -15.16
N GLN A 154 -16.21 1.08 -14.89
CA GLN A 154 -16.12 0.38 -13.60
C GLN A 154 -15.75 -1.08 -13.85
N ASP A 155 -14.51 -1.30 -14.27
CA ASP A 155 -13.98 -2.61 -14.64
C ASP A 155 -13.86 -3.56 -13.42
N ASN A 156 -13.61 -4.85 -13.67
CA ASN A 156 -13.39 -5.88 -12.66
C ASN A 156 -12.19 -5.53 -11.78
N PHE A 157 -12.42 -5.42 -10.48
CA PHE A 157 -11.34 -5.39 -9.51
C PHE A 157 -10.53 -6.68 -9.60
N TYR A 158 -9.21 -6.55 -9.69
CA TYR A 158 -8.28 -7.67 -9.69
C TYR A 158 -6.97 -7.26 -9.01
N ILE A 159 -6.48 -8.17 -8.17
CA ILE A 159 -5.17 -8.10 -7.54
C ILE A 159 -4.55 -9.49 -7.54
N GLU A 160 -3.23 -9.52 -7.54
CA GLU A 160 -2.46 -10.77 -7.50
C GLU A 160 -1.26 -10.66 -6.57
N THR A 161 -0.80 -11.82 -6.11
CA THR A 161 0.53 -12.03 -5.54
C THR A 161 1.20 -13.16 -6.30
N THR A 162 2.52 -13.09 -6.45
CA THR A 162 3.31 -14.08 -7.19
C THR A 162 4.34 -14.74 -6.29
N PHE A 163 4.72 -15.98 -6.60
CA PHE A 163 5.75 -16.69 -5.86
C PHE A 163 6.61 -17.59 -6.76
N ASN A 164 7.92 -17.55 -6.55
CA ASN A 164 8.95 -18.35 -7.19
C ASN A 164 9.39 -19.46 -6.22
N SER A 165 8.52 -20.45 -6.08
CA SER A 165 8.77 -21.65 -5.27
C SER A 165 9.94 -22.54 -5.75
N SER A 166 10.53 -22.26 -6.93
CA SER A 166 11.67 -23.05 -7.40
C SER A 166 12.91 -22.83 -6.54
N GLN A 167 13.05 -21.63 -5.95
CA GLN A 167 14.20 -21.28 -5.11
C GLN A 167 14.09 -21.82 -3.69
N THR A 168 12.93 -21.66 -3.06
CA THR A 168 12.67 -22.09 -1.68
C THR A 168 11.18 -22.38 -1.49
N TRP A 169 10.85 -23.19 -0.48
CA TRP A 169 9.49 -23.27 0.05
C TRP A 169 9.27 -22.30 1.22
N GLU A 170 10.33 -21.95 1.94
CA GLU A 170 10.27 -21.06 3.09
C GLU A 170 10.30 -19.61 2.61
N ASN A 171 9.11 -19.07 2.35
CA ASN A 171 8.91 -17.68 1.99
C ASN A 171 7.53 -17.20 2.42
N SER A 172 7.47 -16.09 3.15
CA SER A 172 6.24 -15.32 3.35
C SER A 172 6.31 -14.08 2.47
N SER A 173 5.22 -13.71 1.81
CA SER A 173 5.21 -12.50 1.00
C SER A 173 5.42 -11.27 1.88
N PRO A 174 5.89 -10.15 1.30
CA PRO A 174 5.82 -8.87 1.96
C PRO A 174 4.37 -8.53 2.35
N PHE A 175 4.23 -7.53 3.22
CA PHE A 175 2.93 -6.94 3.52
C PHE A 175 3.06 -5.44 3.66
N TYR A 176 1.94 -4.74 3.50
CA TYR A 176 1.88 -3.30 3.73
C TYR A 176 1.35 -3.02 5.14
N SER A 177 2.13 -2.29 5.94
CA SER A 177 1.81 -1.92 7.32
C SER A 177 0.89 -0.70 7.41
N VAL A 178 0.89 0.15 6.38
CA VAL A 178 0.02 1.33 6.34
C VAL A 178 -1.32 0.93 5.72
N LYS A 179 -2.42 1.20 6.42
CA LYS A 179 -3.77 0.98 5.90
C LYS A 179 -4.03 1.90 4.69
N PRO A 180 -4.59 1.36 3.59
CA PRO A 180 -4.81 2.11 2.38
C PRO A 180 -6.11 2.92 2.42
N ILE A 181 -6.22 3.82 1.43
CA ILE A 181 -7.25 4.84 1.19
C ILE A 181 -6.87 6.21 1.80
N PRO A 182 -5.84 6.86 1.24
CA PRO A 182 -5.46 8.20 1.66
C PRO A 182 -6.51 9.23 1.20
N TYR A 183 -6.89 10.12 2.11
CA TYR A 183 -7.50 11.40 1.77
C TYR A 183 -6.40 12.41 1.48
N VAL A 184 -6.55 13.17 0.40
CA VAL A 184 -5.56 14.14 -0.07
C VAL A 184 -6.24 15.47 -0.35
N CYS A 185 -5.58 16.56 0.03
CA CYS A 185 -6.03 17.90 -0.34
C CYS A 185 -5.70 18.25 -1.78
N LEU A 186 -6.71 18.76 -2.49
CA LEU A 186 -6.56 19.33 -3.82
C LEU A 186 -5.52 20.47 -3.80
N ASN A 187 -4.60 20.46 -4.76
CA ASN A 187 -3.55 21.45 -4.97
C ASN A 187 -2.57 21.62 -3.81
N GLN A 188 -2.39 20.58 -2.98
CA GLN A 188 -1.40 20.59 -1.91
C GLN A 188 -0.39 19.44 -2.07
N PRO A 189 0.89 19.66 -1.72
CA PRO A 189 1.87 18.60 -1.63
C PRO A 189 1.42 17.53 -0.64
N TYR A 190 1.46 16.28 -1.09
CA TYR A 190 1.14 15.12 -0.29
C TYR A 190 2.25 14.10 -0.40
N SER A 191 2.45 13.34 0.67
CA SER A 191 3.47 12.31 0.71
C SER A 191 2.98 11.12 1.50
N TYR A 192 3.15 9.96 0.89
CA TYR A 192 2.48 8.72 1.22
C TYR A 192 3.45 7.56 1.08
N ASN A 193 3.28 6.54 1.90
CA ASN A 193 4.03 5.30 1.80
C ASN A 193 3.08 4.17 2.22
N ASN A 194 3.08 3.06 1.49
CA ASN A 194 2.27 1.90 1.85
C ASN A 194 2.87 1.10 3.02
N GLY A 195 4.13 1.35 3.37
CA GLY A 195 4.84 0.62 4.42
C GLY A 195 5.05 -0.84 4.11
N ALA A 196 5.63 -1.11 2.94
CA ALA A 196 6.03 -2.47 2.58
C ALA A 196 7.09 -2.97 3.56
N LEU A 197 6.83 -4.13 4.16
CA LEU A 197 7.71 -4.82 5.10
C LEU A 197 7.77 -6.30 4.71
N ASP A 198 8.90 -6.92 5.01
CA ASP A 198 9.16 -8.32 4.74
C ASP A 198 9.57 -9.02 6.03
N SER A 199 8.93 -10.15 6.36
CA SER A 199 9.21 -10.88 7.60
C SER A 199 10.47 -11.73 7.53
N ASP A 200 10.94 -12.05 6.33
CA ASP A 200 12.03 -12.98 6.09
C ASP A 200 13.36 -12.25 5.83
N GLY A 201 13.34 -10.91 5.85
CA GLY A 201 14.50 -10.05 5.67
C GLY A 201 14.85 -9.77 4.20
N ASP A 202 13.89 -9.93 3.28
CA ASP A 202 14.13 -9.69 1.86
C ASP A 202 14.19 -8.21 1.50
N SER A 203 15.00 -7.91 0.48
CA SER A 203 15.04 -6.58 -0.11
C SER A 203 13.79 -6.33 -0.95
N LEU A 204 13.21 -5.15 -0.82
CA LEU A 204 11.97 -4.79 -1.50
C LEU A 204 12.19 -3.75 -2.60
N TRP A 205 11.42 -3.84 -3.67
CA TRP A 205 11.35 -2.79 -4.69
C TRP A 205 9.92 -2.59 -5.20
N SER A 206 9.46 -1.35 -5.17
CA SER A 206 8.09 -0.93 -5.49
C SER A 206 8.01 -0.19 -6.82
N ALA A 207 6.93 -0.42 -7.57
CA ALA A 207 6.54 0.39 -8.72
C ALA A 207 5.02 0.52 -8.81
N LEU A 208 4.56 1.62 -9.41
CA LEU A 208 3.18 1.70 -9.87
C LEU A 208 3.00 0.93 -11.18
N LEU A 209 1.82 0.37 -11.37
CA LEU A 209 1.40 -0.28 -12.61
C LEU A 209 -0.01 0.17 -12.99
N ASN A 210 -0.38 -0.18 -14.23
CA ASN A 210 -1.77 -0.09 -14.64
C ASN A 210 -2.61 -1.04 -13.79
N PRO A 211 -3.74 -0.58 -13.21
CA PRO A 211 -4.69 -1.48 -12.58
C PRO A 211 -5.08 -2.59 -13.56
N LEU A 212 -5.13 -3.82 -13.06
CA LEU A 212 -5.37 -4.99 -13.90
C LEU A 212 -6.84 -5.42 -13.81
N ASN A 213 -7.32 -6.11 -14.82
CA ASN A 213 -8.56 -6.85 -14.77
C ASN A 213 -8.28 -8.31 -15.19
N THR A 214 -9.15 -9.21 -14.73
CA THR A 214 -9.24 -10.54 -15.33
C THR A 214 -10.66 -11.05 -15.13
N ASN A 215 -11.05 -12.01 -15.96
CA ASN A 215 -12.31 -12.75 -15.85
C ASN A 215 -12.11 -14.26 -15.72
N SER A 216 -10.86 -14.73 -15.77
CA SER A 216 -10.51 -16.15 -15.68
C SER A 216 -9.22 -16.35 -14.90
N CYS A 217 -9.09 -17.54 -14.29
CA CYS A 217 -7.94 -17.92 -13.50
C CYS A 217 -6.67 -18.10 -14.38
N THR A 218 -6.84 -18.66 -15.58
CA THR A 218 -5.72 -18.99 -16.48
C THR A 218 -5.40 -17.89 -17.48
N SER A 219 -6.29 -16.93 -17.71
CA SER A 219 -6.01 -15.81 -18.63
C SER A 219 -4.93 -14.91 -18.08
N THR A 220 -4.09 -14.36 -18.95
CA THR A 220 -3.21 -13.25 -18.59
C THR A 220 -4.08 -12.04 -18.23
N PRO A 221 -3.91 -11.43 -17.04
CA PRO A 221 -4.60 -10.20 -16.68
C PRO A 221 -4.35 -9.12 -17.72
N SER A 222 -5.38 -8.34 -18.02
CA SER A 222 -5.27 -7.24 -18.98
C SER A 222 -5.29 -5.90 -18.25
N ASN A 223 -4.74 -4.87 -18.89
CA ASN A 223 -4.76 -3.52 -18.36
C ASN A 223 -6.17 -2.94 -18.42
N VAL A 224 -6.65 -2.38 -17.31
CA VAL A 224 -7.89 -1.59 -17.29
C VAL A 224 -7.71 -0.37 -18.20
N PRO A 225 -8.69 -0.04 -19.07
CA PRO A 225 -8.60 1.13 -19.92
C PRO A 225 -8.54 2.45 -19.13
N LEU A 226 -7.68 3.35 -19.57
CA LEU A 226 -7.42 4.65 -18.92
C LEU A 226 -8.24 5.77 -19.56
N GLN A 227 -8.60 6.77 -18.75
CA GLN A 227 -9.21 8.00 -19.26
C GLN A 227 -8.21 8.80 -20.09
N THR A 228 -8.71 9.43 -21.16
CA THR A 228 -7.93 10.39 -21.94
C THR A 228 -7.95 11.74 -21.24
N LEU A 229 -6.86 12.06 -20.54
CA LEU A 229 -6.71 13.29 -19.76
C LEU A 229 -5.52 14.13 -20.26
N SER A 230 -5.44 15.39 -19.81
CA SER A 230 -4.33 16.28 -20.09
C SER A 230 -3.83 16.93 -18.79
N PRO A 231 -2.59 16.67 -18.35
CA PRO A 231 -1.60 15.73 -18.93
C PRO A 231 -2.09 14.27 -18.94
N PRO A 232 -1.57 13.43 -19.87
CA PRO A 232 -1.98 12.03 -19.97
C PRO A 232 -1.59 11.24 -18.71
N ILE A 233 -2.32 10.15 -18.45
CA ILE A 233 -1.96 9.23 -17.38
C ILE A 233 -0.63 8.55 -17.71
N ASN A 234 0.29 8.57 -16.74
CA ASN A 234 1.59 7.93 -16.79
C ASN A 234 1.93 7.42 -15.38
N PHE A 235 2.10 6.12 -15.17
CA PHE A 235 2.28 5.59 -13.81
C PHE A 235 3.60 6.01 -13.12
N ASN A 236 4.57 6.55 -13.86
CA ASN A 236 5.81 7.06 -13.26
C ASN A 236 5.69 8.50 -12.77
N THR A 237 4.87 9.33 -13.43
CA THR A 237 4.85 10.79 -13.19
C THR A 237 3.46 11.38 -12.99
N ASN A 238 2.41 10.71 -13.45
CA ASN A 238 1.03 11.18 -13.43
C ASN A 238 0.01 10.01 -13.39
N PRO A 239 0.03 9.14 -12.35
CA PRO A 239 -0.82 7.94 -12.28
C PRO A 239 -2.33 8.27 -12.18
N PHE A 240 -2.62 9.45 -11.63
CA PHE A 240 -3.86 10.19 -11.73
C PHE A 240 -3.49 11.67 -11.92
N GLN A 241 -4.46 12.58 -12.02
CA GLN A 241 -4.18 13.99 -12.28
C GLN A 241 -3.40 14.63 -11.12
N THR A 242 -2.09 14.72 -11.33
CA THR A 242 -1.10 15.31 -10.44
C THR A 242 -0.23 16.33 -11.19
N ASN A 243 -0.61 16.67 -12.43
CA ASN A 243 0.15 17.54 -13.32
C ASN A 243 1.64 17.15 -13.45
N ASN A 244 1.91 15.85 -13.63
CA ASN A 244 3.25 15.28 -13.71
C ASN A 244 4.14 15.43 -12.45
N SER A 245 3.57 15.78 -11.30
CA SER A 245 4.33 15.96 -10.05
C SER A 245 4.57 14.68 -9.26
N PHE A 246 4.00 13.55 -9.70
CA PHE A 246 4.15 12.29 -8.96
C PHE A 246 5.58 11.77 -9.04
N ASN A 247 6.09 11.34 -7.90
CA ASN A 247 7.36 10.66 -7.75
C ASN A 247 7.20 9.47 -6.80
N LEU A 248 7.87 8.37 -7.12
CA LEU A 248 7.99 7.18 -6.29
C LEU A 248 9.46 6.79 -6.19
N ASN A 249 9.98 6.68 -4.97
CA ASN A 249 11.23 5.99 -4.72
C ASN A 249 10.94 4.49 -4.57
N GLY A 250 11.33 3.70 -5.57
CA GLY A 250 11.08 2.26 -5.58
C GLY A 250 11.80 1.49 -4.48
N PHE A 251 12.93 1.98 -3.96
CA PHE A 251 13.69 1.28 -2.91
C PHE A 251 12.99 1.29 -1.55
N ASN A 252 12.25 2.36 -1.23
CA ASN A 252 11.65 2.53 0.08
C ASN A 252 10.14 2.82 0.05
N GLY A 253 9.53 2.83 -1.14
CA GLY A 253 8.09 2.99 -1.32
C GLY A 253 7.57 4.41 -1.10
N GLN A 254 8.45 5.39 -0.86
CA GLN A 254 8.05 6.77 -0.60
C GLN A 254 7.48 7.41 -1.87
N MET A 255 6.23 7.86 -1.79
CA MET A 255 5.55 8.63 -2.83
C MET A 255 5.43 10.09 -2.42
N SER A 256 5.48 10.98 -3.41
CA SER A 256 5.13 12.39 -3.28
C SER A 256 4.42 12.89 -4.53
N PHE A 257 3.40 13.73 -4.38
CA PHE A 257 2.66 14.31 -5.49
C PHE A 257 1.82 15.51 -5.03
N THR A 258 1.35 16.30 -5.98
CA THR A 258 0.31 17.33 -5.77
C THR A 258 -0.89 16.99 -6.65
N ALA A 259 -2.01 16.62 -6.05
CA ALA A 259 -3.23 16.28 -6.80
C ALA A 259 -3.88 17.54 -7.39
N THR A 260 -4.29 17.50 -8.66
CA THR A 260 -4.83 18.67 -9.38
C THR A 260 -6.27 18.50 -9.86
N GLN A 261 -6.88 17.34 -9.59
CA GLN A 261 -8.29 17.08 -9.90
C GLN A 261 -9.00 16.47 -8.70
N GLN A 262 -10.14 17.03 -8.33
CA GLN A 262 -11.01 16.48 -7.29
C GLN A 262 -11.62 15.15 -7.72
N GLY A 263 -11.80 14.22 -6.78
CA GLY A 263 -12.42 12.92 -6.99
C GLY A 263 -11.50 11.76 -6.62
N SER A 264 -11.92 10.54 -6.96
CA SER A 264 -11.17 9.31 -6.69
C SER A 264 -10.21 8.98 -7.83
N GLY A 265 -8.91 8.91 -7.55
CA GLY A 265 -7.90 8.37 -8.46
C GLY A 265 -7.51 6.95 -8.06
N VAL A 266 -7.54 5.99 -8.98
CA VAL A 266 -7.07 4.61 -8.71
C VAL A 266 -5.57 4.53 -8.95
N ILE A 267 -4.83 3.98 -8.00
CA ILE A 267 -3.43 3.59 -8.18
C ILE A 267 -3.25 2.12 -7.82
N ALA A 268 -2.45 1.40 -8.61
CA ALA A 268 -2.03 0.04 -8.32
C ALA A 268 -0.52 0.01 -8.13
N MET A 269 -0.06 -0.57 -7.03
CA MET A 269 1.36 -0.71 -6.69
C MET A 269 1.74 -2.17 -6.56
N LYS A 270 2.88 -2.54 -7.15
CA LYS A 270 3.50 -3.85 -7.01
C LYS A 270 4.81 -3.70 -6.24
N THR A 271 4.97 -4.49 -5.18
CA THR A 271 6.23 -4.63 -4.44
C THR A 271 6.79 -6.01 -4.69
N ARG A 272 8.04 -6.06 -5.18
CA ARG A 272 8.80 -7.30 -5.42
C ARG A 272 9.73 -7.55 -4.25
N GLU A 273 9.92 -8.82 -3.91
CA GLU A 273 10.83 -9.29 -2.86
C GLU A 273 12.04 -10.00 -3.49
N PHE A 274 13.22 -9.74 -2.96
CA PHE A 274 14.48 -10.28 -3.44
C PHE A 274 15.31 -10.85 -2.30
N ARG A 275 15.69 -12.13 -2.45
CA ARG A 275 16.55 -12.84 -1.50
C ARG A 275 17.89 -13.19 -2.13
N LYS A 276 18.96 -13.03 -1.36
CA LYS A 276 20.28 -13.51 -1.74
C LYS A 276 20.47 -14.96 -1.28
N ILE A 277 20.51 -15.90 -2.22
CA ILE A 277 20.67 -17.34 -1.95
C ILE A 277 21.94 -17.79 -2.67
N ASN A 278 22.88 -18.42 -1.96
CA ASN A 278 24.17 -18.85 -2.53
C ASN A 278 24.91 -17.75 -3.28
N ASN A 279 24.90 -16.53 -2.72
CA ASN A 279 25.51 -15.33 -3.28
C ASN A 279 24.88 -14.79 -4.58
N VAL A 280 23.74 -15.33 -5.02
CA VAL A 280 22.96 -14.86 -6.18
C VAL A 280 21.65 -14.26 -5.70
N VAL A 281 21.24 -13.12 -6.28
CA VAL A 281 19.97 -12.46 -5.95
C VAL A 281 18.86 -13.07 -6.79
N HIS A 282 17.81 -13.54 -6.13
CA HIS A 282 16.62 -14.09 -6.76
C HIS A 282 15.40 -13.25 -6.38
N GLU A 283 14.54 -12.94 -7.35
CA GLU A 283 13.18 -12.49 -7.04
C GLU A 283 12.39 -13.70 -6.55
N LEU A 284 11.86 -13.61 -5.33
CA LEU A 284 11.04 -14.68 -4.75
C LEU A 284 9.56 -14.47 -5.03
N GLY A 285 9.11 -13.24 -5.25
CA GLY A 285 7.69 -12.99 -5.43
C GLY A 285 7.34 -11.53 -5.51
N SER A 286 6.04 -11.26 -5.40
CA SER A 286 5.54 -9.91 -5.35
C SER A 286 4.13 -9.84 -4.78
N ILE A 287 3.76 -8.68 -4.24
CA ILE A 287 2.40 -8.36 -3.81
C ILE A 287 1.87 -7.17 -4.61
N MET A 288 0.56 -7.15 -4.83
CA MET A 288 -0.14 -6.05 -5.48
C MET A 288 -1.14 -5.41 -4.51
N ARG A 289 -1.17 -4.08 -4.51
CA ARG A 289 -2.20 -3.29 -3.83
C ARG A 289 -2.84 -2.34 -4.83
N ASP A 290 -4.14 -2.46 -5.01
CA ASP A 290 -4.98 -1.58 -5.84
C ASP A 290 -5.86 -0.77 -4.89
N ILE A 291 -5.80 0.56 -4.95
CA ILE A 291 -6.48 1.45 -4.00
C ILE A 291 -6.97 2.73 -4.68
N GLN A 292 -7.93 3.39 -4.04
CA GLN A 292 -8.37 4.72 -4.42
C GLN A 292 -7.78 5.81 -3.51
N VAL A 293 -7.17 6.81 -4.12
CA VAL A 293 -6.79 8.09 -3.50
C VAL A 293 -7.98 9.04 -3.59
N GLN A 294 -8.45 9.56 -2.46
CA GLN A 294 -9.59 10.48 -2.41
C GLN A 294 -9.11 11.92 -2.37
N VAL A 295 -9.23 12.63 -3.48
CA VAL A 295 -8.84 14.05 -3.59
C VAL A 295 -10.04 14.93 -3.25
N LEU A 296 -9.92 15.70 -2.18
CA LEU A 296 -10.99 16.54 -1.63
C LEU A 296 -10.54 18.00 -1.54
N PRO A 297 -11.47 18.97 -1.66
CA PRO A 297 -11.19 20.34 -1.31
C PRO A 297 -11.04 20.43 0.21
N CYS A 298 -9.86 20.86 0.67
CA CYS A 298 -9.58 21.14 2.08
C CYS A 298 -8.58 22.29 2.21
N SER A 299 -8.53 22.86 3.41
CA SER A 299 -7.72 24.04 3.75
C SER A 299 -6.63 23.77 4.80
N THR A 300 -6.42 22.51 5.18
CA THR A 300 -5.33 22.11 6.08
C THR A 300 -3.98 22.41 5.44
N ILE A 301 -2.99 22.84 6.22
CA ILE A 301 -1.64 23.06 5.69
C ILE A 301 -0.81 21.79 5.98
N PRO A 302 -0.16 21.19 4.95
CA PRO A 302 0.64 20.00 5.17
C PRO A 302 1.84 20.29 6.09
N PRO A 303 2.13 19.39 7.05
CA PRO A 303 3.30 19.55 7.90
C PRO A 303 4.59 19.29 7.11
N THR A 304 5.65 19.97 7.51
CA THR A 304 7.01 19.82 6.99
C THR A 304 7.90 19.12 8.00
N LEU A 305 8.78 18.24 7.52
CA LEU A 305 9.88 17.69 8.32
C LEU A 305 11.07 18.64 8.17
N ASP A 306 11.45 19.31 9.24
CA ASP A 306 12.32 20.50 9.17
C ASP A 306 13.81 20.15 9.36
N THR A 307 14.14 19.28 10.32
CA THR A 307 15.54 18.99 10.66
C THR A 307 15.76 17.56 11.15
N VAL A 308 16.93 16.99 10.87
CA VAL A 308 17.47 15.78 11.53
C VAL A 308 18.79 16.19 12.16
N SER A 309 18.90 16.06 13.49
CA SER A 309 20.12 16.35 14.26
C SER A 309 20.65 15.06 14.84
N ILE A 310 21.88 14.69 14.51
CA ILE A 310 22.54 13.48 15.02
C ILE A 310 23.48 13.89 16.16
N ASN A 311 23.31 13.27 17.32
CA ASN A 311 24.03 13.62 18.55
C ASN A 311 25.14 12.63 18.93
N ASP A 312 25.32 11.56 18.15
CA ASP A 312 26.32 10.50 18.39
C ASP A 312 27.27 10.35 17.17
N SER A 313 28.05 9.28 17.11
CA SER A 313 29.04 8.90 16.09
C SER A 313 28.48 8.59 14.68
N GLY A 314 27.28 9.09 14.37
CA GLY A 314 26.66 8.97 13.04
C GLY A 314 26.86 10.19 12.15
N ALA A 315 26.30 10.12 10.94
CA ALA A 315 26.29 11.24 9.98
C ALA A 315 24.98 11.30 9.19
N PHE A 316 24.53 12.50 8.83
CA PHE A 316 23.38 12.70 7.96
C PHE A 316 23.87 13.26 6.63
N LEU A 317 23.79 12.47 5.57
CA LEU A 317 24.27 12.86 4.25
C LEU A 317 23.30 12.36 3.17
N ASN A 318 22.95 13.22 2.21
CA ASN A 318 22.07 12.89 1.09
C ASN A 318 20.72 12.27 1.54
N ASN A 319 20.07 12.88 2.55
CA ASN A 319 18.81 12.40 3.13
C ASN A 319 18.87 10.98 3.74
N ARG A 320 20.05 10.56 4.21
CA ARG A 320 20.25 9.27 4.84
C ARG A 320 21.09 9.39 6.10
N VAL A 321 20.72 8.61 7.11
CA VAL A 321 21.45 8.49 8.37
C VAL A 321 22.48 7.37 8.25
N TYR A 322 23.72 7.61 8.66
CA TYR A 322 24.79 6.61 8.71
C TYR A 322 25.16 6.35 10.15
N GLY A 323 25.36 5.07 10.48
CA GLY A 323 25.81 4.62 11.80
C GLY A 323 26.80 3.47 11.69
N CYS A 324 27.43 3.13 12.81
CA CYS A 324 28.42 2.04 12.90
C CYS A 324 27.93 0.99 13.90
N ILE A 325 28.29 -0.28 13.65
CA ILE A 325 28.02 -1.35 14.62
C ILE A 325 28.64 -1.06 15.99
N GLY A 326 27.95 -1.45 17.06
CA GLY A 326 28.41 -1.32 18.45
C GLY A 326 28.46 0.11 19.00
N GLN A 327 28.15 1.12 18.18
CA GLN A 327 27.99 2.50 18.62
C GLN A 327 26.50 2.83 18.74
N THR A 328 26.15 3.64 19.73
CA THR A 328 24.80 4.18 19.78
C THR A 328 24.64 5.19 18.64
N LEU A 329 23.49 5.13 17.97
CA LEU A 329 23.06 6.09 16.97
C LEU A 329 21.83 6.79 17.53
N GLU A 330 21.96 8.08 17.78
CA GLU A 330 20.90 8.91 18.36
C GLU A 330 20.69 10.15 17.51
N PHE A 331 19.44 10.39 17.10
CA PHE A 331 19.07 11.59 16.36
C PHE A 331 17.65 12.03 16.65
N CYS A 332 17.41 13.34 16.60
CA CYS A 332 16.07 13.90 16.73
C CYS A 332 15.66 14.61 15.45
N PHE A 333 14.37 14.57 15.15
CA PHE A 333 13.76 15.35 14.08
C PHE A 333 12.52 16.08 14.55
N THR A 334 12.20 17.16 13.85
CA THR A 334 11.01 17.97 14.12
C THR A 334 10.09 17.99 12.91
N VAL A 335 8.80 17.75 13.17
CA VAL A 335 7.71 17.92 12.21
C VAL A 335 6.89 19.12 12.66
N SER A 336 6.73 20.11 11.80
CA SER A 336 6.02 21.34 12.10
C SER A 336 4.96 21.65 11.04
N SER A 337 3.84 22.23 11.44
CA SER A 337 2.92 22.90 10.53
C SER A 337 3.00 24.41 10.73
N THR A 338 2.86 25.19 9.65
CA THR A 338 2.71 26.65 9.77
C THR A 338 1.29 27.05 10.21
N ASP A 339 0.38 26.09 10.25
CA ASP A 339 -0.92 26.22 10.88
C ASP A 339 -0.79 26.06 12.40
N THR A 340 -0.74 27.19 13.13
CA THR A 340 -0.65 27.18 14.61
C THR A 340 -1.81 26.49 15.32
N GLY A 341 -2.92 26.23 14.62
CA GLY A 341 -4.02 25.42 15.14
C GLY A 341 -3.83 23.92 14.96
N ALA A 342 -2.72 23.47 14.37
CA ALA A 342 -2.53 22.09 13.99
C ALA A 342 -2.45 21.15 15.21
N ILE A 343 -3.07 19.99 15.09
CA ILE A 343 -3.01 18.93 16.11
C ILE A 343 -2.31 17.71 15.49
N LEU A 344 -0.99 17.68 15.60
CA LEU A 344 -0.18 16.62 15.01
C LEU A 344 0.02 15.45 15.97
N LEU A 345 -0.21 14.24 15.48
CA LEU A 345 0.13 12.98 16.13
C LEU A 345 1.17 12.26 15.29
N ALA A 346 2.16 11.65 15.94
CA ALA A 346 3.19 10.86 15.27
C ALA A 346 3.12 9.40 15.72
N GLU A 347 3.24 8.50 14.76
CA GLU A 347 3.36 7.06 14.92
C GLU A 347 4.47 6.55 13.99
N ASP A 348 4.94 5.33 14.22
CA ASP A 348 5.98 4.71 13.40
C ASP A 348 5.76 3.20 13.28
N ASN A 349 6.51 2.57 12.38
CA ASN A 349 6.61 1.11 12.26
C ASN A 349 7.95 0.55 12.77
N LEU A 350 8.68 1.30 13.61
CA LEU A 350 10.08 1.04 13.95
C LEU A 350 10.27 -0.32 14.60
N ILE A 351 9.39 -0.71 15.52
CA ILE A 351 9.48 -1.99 16.24
C ILE A 351 9.51 -3.18 15.27
N THR A 352 8.74 -3.10 14.18
CA THR A 352 8.69 -4.13 13.15
C THR A 352 9.83 -3.97 12.13
N ALA A 353 10.16 -2.74 11.76
CA ALA A 353 11.13 -2.46 10.70
C ALA A 353 12.59 -2.61 11.15
N ILE A 354 12.91 -2.22 12.39
CA ILE A 354 14.25 -2.27 12.99
C ILE A 354 14.11 -2.75 14.45
N PRO A 355 13.99 -4.06 14.69
CA PRO A 355 13.86 -4.60 16.03
C PRO A 355 15.02 -4.16 16.95
N GLY A 356 14.70 -3.66 18.14
CA GLY A 356 15.67 -3.17 19.12
C GLY A 356 16.03 -1.69 19.02
N ALA A 357 15.57 -1.00 17.98
CA ALA A 357 15.56 0.47 17.95
C ALA A 357 14.38 1.02 18.75
N ALA A 358 14.53 2.26 19.25
CA ALA A 358 13.48 2.96 19.97
C ALA A 358 13.32 4.39 19.42
N ILE A 359 12.08 4.90 19.48
CA ILE A 359 11.78 6.29 19.19
C ILE A 359 10.83 6.85 20.24
N THR A 360 11.08 8.09 20.68
CA THR A 360 10.22 8.79 21.63
C THR A 360 9.70 10.07 21.01
N TYR A 361 8.38 10.28 21.07
CA TYR A 361 7.73 11.50 20.61
C TYR A 361 7.41 12.44 21.77
N THR A 362 7.70 13.72 21.57
CA THR A 362 7.39 14.82 22.49
C THR A 362 6.59 15.90 21.75
N ASN A 363 5.88 16.75 22.51
CA ASN A 363 4.99 17.79 21.97
C ASN A 363 3.89 17.27 21.01
N LEU A 364 3.43 16.03 21.23
CA LEU A 364 2.26 15.50 20.55
C LEU A 364 1.03 16.39 20.79
N ARG A 365 0.13 16.44 19.81
CA ARG A 365 -1.10 17.26 19.80
C ARG A 365 -0.83 18.76 19.80
N THR A 366 0.29 19.17 19.22
CA THR A 366 0.62 20.56 18.92
C THR A 366 0.92 20.72 17.43
N ASP A 367 1.23 21.94 17.00
CA ASP A 367 1.69 22.25 15.65
C ASP A 367 3.14 21.85 15.40
N VAL A 368 3.87 21.40 16.44
CA VAL A 368 5.27 20.96 16.36
C VAL A 368 5.51 19.68 17.16
N VAL A 369 5.83 18.58 16.49
CA VAL A 369 6.18 17.29 17.12
C VAL A 369 7.66 17.02 16.97
N THR A 370 8.31 16.59 18.04
CA THR A 370 9.72 16.16 17.99
C THR A 370 9.82 14.67 18.27
N GLY A 371 10.46 13.93 17.37
CA GLY A 371 10.76 12.50 17.51
C GLY A 371 12.25 12.28 17.69
N CYS A 372 12.65 11.55 18.74
CA CYS A 372 14.05 11.21 19.00
C CYS A 372 14.25 9.71 18.91
N PHE A 373 15.05 9.30 17.93
CA PHE A 373 15.43 7.92 17.64
C PHE A 373 16.70 7.54 18.40
N LYS A 374 16.76 6.30 18.88
CA LYS A 374 17.93 5.70 19.50
C LYS A 374 18.05 4.23 19.13
N TRP A 375 19.23 3.80 18.70
CA TRP A 375 19.52 2.40 18.39
C TRP A 375 21.01 2.08 18.60
N THR A 376 21.35 0.84 18.91
CA THR A 376 22.75 0.36 18.94
C THR A 376 22.84 -0.88 18.05
N PRO A 377 23.25 -0.71 16.77
CA PRO A 377 23.27 -1.81 15.80
C PRO A 377 24.30 -2.88 16.16
N THR A 378 23.99 -4.14 15.85
CA THR A 378 24.87 -5.30 15.99
C THR A 378 25.50 -5.69 14.65
N ALA A 379 26.37 -6.71 14.65
CA ALA A 379 26.97 -7.22 13.42
C ALA A 379 25.95 -7.77 12.41
N ASN A 380 24.77 -8.23 12.87
CA ASN A 380 23.70 -8.72 12.00
C ASN A 380 22.94 -7.57 11.31
N ASP A 381 23.13 -6.34 11.79
CA ASP A 381 22.42 -5.16 11.31
C ASP A 381 23.22 -4.39 10.25
N VAL A 382 24.33 -4.92 9.74
CA VAL A 382 25.11 -4.28 8.68
C VAL A 382 24.30 -4.25 7.39
N GLY A 383 24.15 -3.06 6.80
CA GLY A 383 23.38 -2.87 5.57
C GLY A 383 22.45 -1.67 5.61
N ASN A 384 21.46 -1.69 4.72
CA ASN A 384 20.46 -0.62 4.62
C ASN A 384 19.22 -0.99 5.44
N HIS A 385 18.72 -0.03 6.19
CA HIS A 385 17.49 -0.11 6.97
C HIS A 385 16.60 1.07 6.63
N SER A 386 15.30 0.93 6.86
CA SER A 386 14.38 2.06 6.77
C SER A 386 13.23 1.87 7.72
N PHE A 387 12.72 2.95 8.28
CA PHE A 387 11.46 2.96 8.99
C PHE A 387 10.62 4.14 8.53
N ILE A 388 9.33 4.09 8.81
CA ILE A 388 8.34 5.08 8.39
C ILE A 388 7.81 5.78 9.62
N ILE A 389 7.78 7.09 9.53
CA ILE A 389 7.06 7.97 10.44
C ILE A 389 5.74 8.35 9.76
N LEU A 390 4.65 8.16 10.47
CA LEU A 390 3.30 8.55 10.09
C LEU A 390 2.88 9.75 10.94
N ILE A 391 2.65 10.87 10.29
CA ILE A 391 2.12 12.08 10.92
C ILE A 391 0.65 12.19 10.57
N ARG A 392 -0.21 12.10 11.57
CA ARG A 392 -1.64 12.34 11.44
C ARG A 392 -1.96 13.75 11.90
N ASP A 393 -2.54 14.52 10.99
CA ASP A 393 -3.12 15.82 11.31
C ASP A 393 -4.58 15.61 11.74
N SER A 394 -4.83 15.85 13.04
CA SER A 394 -6.14 15.73 13.70
C SER A 394 -6.80 17.07 13.94
N THR A 395 -6.41 18.12 13.22
CA THR A 395 -7.00 19.47 13.34
C THR A 395 -8.46 19.50 12.90
N CYS A 396 -8.86 18.56 12.06
CA CYS A 396 -10.24 18.36 11.67
C CYS A 396 -10.86 19.59 10.98
N LYS A 397 -10.08 20.37 10.23
CA LYS A 397 -10.63 21.46 9.42
C LYS A 397 -11.58 20.91 8.35
N PRO A 398 -12.60 21.69 7.92
CA PRO A 398 -13.50 21.28 6.85
C PRO A 398 -12.72 20.71 5.64
N PRO A 399 -13.14 19.55 5.09
CA PRO A 399 -14.40 18.84 5.31
C PRO A 399 -14.36 17.81 6.46
N GLY A 400 -13.35 17.85 7.33
CA GLY A 400 -13.23 16.95 8.49
C GLY A 400 -12.50 15.65 8.21
N ILE A 401 -11.55 15.68 7.29
CA ILE A 401 -10.67 14.56 7.00
C ILE A 401 -9.46 14.59 7.92
N MET A 402 -9.00 13.40 8.31
CA MET A 402 -7.69 13.24 8.93
C MET A 402 -6.67 13.00 7.82
N LEU A 403 -5.71 13.90 7.69
CA LEU A 403 -4.62 13.76 6.73
C LEU A 403 -3.50 12.96 7.36
N GLN A 404 -2.95 12.01 6.61
CA GLN A 404 -1.85 11.18 7.06
C GLN A 404 -0.66 11.33 6.12
N TYR A 405 0.40 11.94 6.62
CA TYR A 405 1.64 12.13 5.87
C TYR A 405 2.63 11.06 6.31
N ALA A 406 3.18 10.31 5.35
CA ALA A 406 4.24 9.36 5.63
C ALA A 406 5.59 9.98 5.26
N ARG A 407 6.61 9.74 6.08
CA ARG A 407 8.02 10.00 5.74
C ARG A 407 8.86 8.78 6.07
N THR A 408 9.62 8.31 5.10
CA THR A 408 10.63 7.29 5.33
C THR A 408 11.93 7.93 5.84
N VAL A 409 12.52 7.31 6.85
CA VAL A 409 13.89 7.58 7.29
C VAL A 409 14.75 6.39 6.88
N ASP A 410 15.68 6.62 5.97
CA ASP A 410 16.64 5.62 5.52
C ASP A 410 17.91 5.68 6.38
N LEU A 411 18.43 4.51 6.74
CA LEU A 411 19.66 4.34 7.49
C LEU A 411 20.60 3.38 6.77
N THR A 412 21.91 3.59 6.88
CA THR A 412 22.93 2.62 6.51
C THR A 412 23.85 2.37 7.70
N ILE A 413 23.98 1.11 8.08
CA ILE A 413 24.89 0.67 9.14
C ILE A 413 26.13 0.06 8.51
N TRP A 414 27.28 0.61 8.86
CA TRP A 414 28.58 0.10 8.44
C TRP A 414 29.10 -0.96 9.40
N GLY A 415 29.68 -2.02 8.83
CA GLY A 415 30.40 -3.04 9.56
C GLY A 415 31.70 -2.53 10.18
N PRO A 416 32.46 -3.40 10.86
CA PRO A 416 33.72 -3.00 11.47
C PRO A 416 34.67 -2.51 10.39
N VAL A 417 35.33 -1.38 10.64
CA VAL A 417 36.43 -0.92 9.78
C VAL A 417 37.55 -1.94 9.91
N GLN A 418 37.72 -2.79 8.89
CA GLN A 418 38.91 -3.62 8.79
C GLN A 418 40.05 -2.76 8.24
N ALA A 419 40.84 -2.19 9.14
CA ALA A 419 42.18 -1.76 8.77
C ALA A 419 42.97 -3.03 8.42
N SER A 420 43.42 -3.16 7.17
CA SER A 420 44.44 -4.16 6.85
C SER A 420 45.69 -3.88 7.71
N PRO A 421 46.45 -4.91 8.12
CA PRO A 421 47.73 -4.68 8.78
C PRO A 421 48.60 -3.74 7.93
N ASP A 422 49.32 -2.82 8.58
CA ASP A 422 50.32 -2.00 7.90
C ASP A 422 51.30 -2.93 7.17
N THR A 423 51.36 -2.84 5.83
CA THR A 423 52.48 -3.42 5.09
C THR A 423 53.72 -2.60 5.41
N SER A 424 54.53 -3.09 6.34
CA SER A 424 55.89 -2.56 6.54
C SER A 424 56.73 -2.87 5.30
N ILE A 425 56.94 -1.88 4.43
CA ILE A 425 57.93 -1.94 3.36
C ILE A 425 59.30 -1.73 3.99
N CYS A 426 60.21 -2.70 3.83
CA CYS A 426 61.62 -2.50 4.16
C CYS A 426 62.27 -1.60 3.10
N ILE A 427 63.23 -0.77 3.51
CA ILE A 427 63.96 0.11 2.60
C ILE A 427 64.68 -0.75 1.54
N GLY A 428 64.25 -0.65 0.28
CA GLY A 428 64.92 -1.29 -0.86
C GLY A 428 64.24 -2.48 -1.54
N GLU A 429 62.99 -2.84 -1.22
CA GLU A 429 62.19 -3.65 -2.17
C GLU A 429 61.47 -2.71 -3.17
N PRO A 430 61.42 -3.07 -4.48
CA PRO A 430 60.96 -2.18 -5.54
C PRO A 430 59.48 -1.79 -5.46
#